data_AF-A0A512JRC4-F1
#
_entry.id   AF-A0A512JRC4-F1
#
_cell.length_a   1.000
_cell.length_b   1.000
_cell.length_c   1.000
_cell.angle_alpha   90.00
_cell.angle_beta   90.00
_cell.angle_gamma   90.00
#
_symmetry.space_group_name_H-M   'P 1'
#
loop_
_entity.id
_entity.type
_entity.pdbx_description
1 polymer ?
#
loop_
_entity_poly.entity_id
_entity_poly.type
_entity_poly.pdbx_seq_one_letter_code
_entity_poly.pdbx_strand_id
1 'polypeptide(L)'
;MVLAMSRPSRHTKTGIFWLRKRVPSDLVPRVGRAMEYFSLQTREPAEARQRHAEAIARLEAGWAKLRRSELGDVANATADHGTAPCSLSEREAGERAVWMYAHWLGLHRENPSQQRFWSTDLYRHLWRSLGGQIEPREGGGVAVRTILSFAQAEKIAELEAWCRDHAETVLALHDIEADEASTLRVAKAIAAQVQRASLTLAALARGEPDAGPATAPGATPTARPAKGSGLIELVEAWWQEAERTGKSDSTRESYTNSIR
;
A
#
# COMPACT_ATOMS: atom_id res chain seq x y z
N MET A 1 -42.17 4.13 -31.73
CA MET A 1 -42.18 5.39 -30.96
C MET A 1 -40.83 6.06 -31.13
N VAL A 2 -40.75 7.22 -31.79
CA VAL A 2 -39.49 7.93 -32.03
C VAL A 2 -39.23 8.86 -30.84
N LEU A 3 -38.17 8.59 -30.06
CA LEU A 3 -37.72 9.48 -28.99
C LEU A 3 -37.42 10.86 -29.60
N ALA A 4 -38.14 11.88 -29.14
CA ALA A 4 -37.86 13.25 -29.53
C ALA A 4 -36.46 13.61 -29.03
N MET A 5 -35.45 13.47 -29.90
CA MET A 5 -34.08 13.81 -29.60
C MET A 5 -34.04 15.29 -29.21
N SER A 6 -33.57 15.58 -28.00
CA SER A 6 -33.29 16.94 -27.52
C SER A 6 -32.50 17.69 -28.59
N ARG A 7 -33.03 18.85 -29.02
CA ARG A 7 -32.45 19.65 -30.10
C ARG A 7 -31.53 20.74 -29.51
N PRO A 8 -30.38 21.01 -30.13
CA PRO A 8 -29.51 22.11 -29.71
C PRO A 8 -30.24 23.45 -29.86
N SER A 9 -30.27 24.24 -28.79
CA SER A 9 -30.94 25.55 -28.77
C SER A 9 -29.97 26.64 -29.22
N ARG A 10 -30.30 27.40 -30.26
CA ARG A 10 -29.43 28.48 -30.76
C ARG A 10 -29.60 29.75 -29.91
N HIS A 11 -28.50 30.35 -29.47
CA HIS A 11 -28.53 31.63 -28.78
C HIS A 11 -28.80 32.78 -29.75
N THR A 12 -29.74 33.66 -29.43
CA THR A 12 -30.29 34.68 -30.34
C THR A 12 -29.28 35.77 -30.72
N LYS A 13 -28.37 36.15 -29.81
CA LYS A 13 -27.37 37.21 -30.05
C LYS A 13 -26.03 36.72 -30.59
N THR A 14 -25.58 35.53 -30.17
CA THR A 14 -24.23 35.02 -30.51
C THR A 14 -24.25 33.94 -31.59
N GLY A 15 -25.41 33.37 -31.91
CA GLY A 15 -25.53 32.29 -32.88
C GLY A 15 -24.90 30.97 -32.45
N ILE A 16 -24.31 30.90 -31.25
CA ILE A 16 -23.71 29.69 -30.66
C ILE A 16 -24.83 28.78 -30.16
N PHE A 17 -24.68 27.47 -30.37
CA PHE A 17 -25.63 26.48 -29.87
C PHE A 17 -25.38 26.15 -28.39
N TRP A 18 -26.46 25.98 -27.63
CA TRP A 18 -26.47 25.65 -26.21
C TRP A 18 -27.22 24.32 -26.01
N LEU A 19 -26.68 23.49 -25.14
CA LEU A 19 -27.35 22.34 -24.57
C LEU A 19 -28.10 22.80 -23.32
N ARG A 20 -29.39 22.47 -23.27
CA ARG A 20 -30.23 22.64 -22.09
C ARG A 20 -30.73 21.27 -21.69
N LYS A 21 -30.24 20.74 -20.58
CA LYS A 21 -30.70 19.45 -20.07
C LYS A 21 -31.12 19.59 -18.61
N ARG A 22 -32.31 19.09 -18.31
CA ARG A 22 -32.80 19.02 -16.94
C ARG A 22 -32.05 17.89 -16.24
N VAL A 23 -31.52 18.19 -15.06
CA VAL A 23 -30.92 17.18 -14.20
C VAL A 23 -32.05 16.29 -13.65
N PRO A 24 -31.92 14.95 -13.70
CA PRO A 24 -32.87 14.03 -13.09
C PRO A 24 -33.08 14.36 -11.60
N SER A 25 -34.32 14.29 -11.09
CA SER A 25 -34.68 14.76 -9.74
C SER A 25 -33.95 14.04 -8.62
N ASP A 26 -33.57 12.78 -8.85
CA ASP A 26 -32.65 11.95 -8.07
C ASP A 26 -31.29 12.63 -7.83
N LEU A 27 -30.76 13.31 -8.85
CA LEU A 27 -29.42 13.89 -8.82
C LEU A 27 -29.38 15.37 -8.41
N VAL A 28 -30.53 16.06 -8.36
CA VAL A 28 -30.64 17.46 -7.92
C VAL A 28 -30.04 17.73 -6.53
N PRO A 29 -30.27 16.92 -5.48
CA PRO A 29 -29.69 17.15 -4.16
C PRO A 29 -28.15 17.03 -4.13
N ARG A 30 -27.54 16.27 -5.05
CA ARG A 30 -26.08 16.07 -5.15
C ARG A 30 -25.40 17.09 -6.06
N VAL A 31 -25.99 17.37 -7.23
CA VAL A 31 -25.45 18.33 -8.21
C VAL A 31 -25.72 19.78 -7.78
N GLY A 32 -26.70 19.99 -6.90
CA GLY A 32 -27.08 21.31 -6.37
C GLY A 32 -27.71 22.23 -7.41
N ARG A 33 -27.93 21.74 -8.64
CA ARG A 33 -28.48 22.51 -9.77
C ARG A 33 -29.54 21.68 -10.48
N ALA A 34 -30.73 22.25 -10.65
CA ALA A 34 -31.85 21.58 -11.31
C ALA A 34 -31.74 21.54 -12.85
N MET A 35 -30.87 22.36 -13.43
CA MET A 35 -30.74 22.51 -14.87
C MET A 35 -29.30 22.84 -15.26
N GLU A 36 -28.75 22.06 -16.18
CA GLU A 36 -27.41 22.29 -16.72
C GLU A 36 -27.50 22.97 -18.08
N TYR A 37 -26.76 24.07 -18.19
CA TYR A 37 -26.60 24.86 -19.40
C TYR A 37 -25.15 24.72 -19.86
N PHE A 38 -24.93 24.15 -21.04
CA PHE A 38 -23.59 24.01 -21.60
C PHE A 38 -23.52 24.66 -22.98
N SER A 39 -22.56 25.56 -23.20
CA SER A 39 -22.34 26.13 -24.52
C SER A 39 -21.61 25.11 -25.39
N LEU A 40 -22.16 24.77 -26.56
CA LEU A 40 -21.52 23.86 -27.51
C LEU A 40 -20.40 24.53 -28.32
N GLN A 41 -20.12 25.82 -28.05
CA GLN A 41 -19.06 26.64 -28.66
C GLN A 41 -19.01 26.58 -30.19
N THR A 42 -20.15 26.30 -30.83
CA THR A 42 -20.24 26.03 -32.26
C THR A 42 -21.37 26.84 -32.86
N ARG A 43 -21.14 27.39 -34.05
CA ARG A 43 -22.13 28.14 -34.85
C ARG A 43 -22.73 27.30 -35.98
N GLU A 44 -22.07 26.22 -36.37
CA GLU A 44 -22.52 25.30 -37.42
C GLU A 44 -23.57 24.29 -36.93
N PRO A 45 -24.65 24.06 -37.70
CA PRO A 45 -25.75 23.21 -37.26
C PRO A 45 -25.44 21.71 -37.29
N ALA A 46 -24.57 21.25 -38.20
CA ALA A 46 -24.18 19.84 -38.30
C ALA A 46 -23.24 19.45 -37.15
N GLU A 47 -22.17 20.23 -36.95
CA GLU A 47 -21.26 20.05 -35.82
C GLU A 47 -21.96 20.23 -34.47
N ALA A 48 -22.91 21.16 -34.35
CA ALA A 48 -23.69 21.32 -33.13
C ALA A 48 -24.52 20.07 -32.78
N ARG A 49 -25.05 19.34 -33.78
CA ARG A 49 -25.77 18.08 -33.52
C ARG A 49 -24.83 16.99 -32.99
N GLN A 50 -23.63 16.88 -33.56
CA GLN A 50 -22.64 15.90 -33.13
C GLN A 50 -22.10 16.21 -31.72
N ARG A 51 -21.67 17.46 -31.48
CA ARG A 51 -21.22 17.90 -30.14
C ARG A 51 -22.32 17.84 -29.10
N HIS A 52 -23.57 18.07 -29.49
CA HIS A 52 -24.71 17.91 -28.59
C HIS A 52 -24.95 16.44 -28.22
N ALA A 53 -24.88 15.52 -29.19
CA ALA A 53 -25.00 14.09 -28.91
C ALA A 53 -23.88 13.60 -27.97
N GLU A 54 -22.66 14.05 -28.22
CA GLU A 54 -21.50 13.72 -27.38
C GLU A 54 -21.61 14.33 -25.98
N ALA A 55 -21.97 15.60 -25.87
CA ALA A 55 -22.17 16.27 -24.58
C ALA A 55 -23.29 15.60 -23.77
N ILE A 56 -24.37 15.15 -24.43
CA ILE A 56 -25.43 14.37 -23.78
C ILE A 56 -24.91 13.04 -23.27
N ALA A 57 -24.15 12.30 -24.08
CA ALA A 57 -23.59 11.01 -23.69
C ALA A 57 -22.64 11.15 -22.50
N ARG A 58 -21.81 12.20 -22.47
CA ARG A 58 -20.92 12.51 -21.34
C ARG A 58 -21.69 12.83 -20.06
N LEU A 59 -22.75 13.65 -20.18
CA LEU A 59 -23.62 13.95 -19.04
C LEU A 59 -24.36 12.70 -18.53
N GLU A 60 -24.89 11.89 -19.42
CA GLU A 60 -25.56 10.63 -19.05
C GLU A 60 -24.60 9.62 -18.44
N ALA A 61 -23.36 9.53 -18.93
CA ALA A 61 -22.32 8.70 -18.32
C ALA A 61 -21.97 9.20 -16.91
N GLY A 62 -21.87 10.51 -16.70
CA GLY A 62 -21.68 11.12 -15.38
C GLY A 62 -22.84 10.81 -14.44
N TRP A 63 -24.08 11.01 -14.90
CA TRP A 63 -25.28 10.68 -14.14
C TRP A 63 -25.43 9.17 -13.87
N ALA A 64 -25.04 8.31 -14.81
CA ALA A 64 -25.03 6.87 -14.62
C ALA A 64 -23.99 6.41 -13.59
N LYS A 65 -22.83 7.09 -13.51
CA LYS A 65 -21.87 6.88 -12.42
C LYS A 65 -22.49 7.24 -11.06
N LEU A 66 -23.15 8.39 -10.98
CA LEU A 66 -23.84 8.83 -9.75
C LEU A 66 -24.99 7.89 -9.34
N ARG A 67 -25.76 7.38 -10.31
CA ARG A 67 -26.81 6.38 -10.04
C ARG A 67 -26.25 5.02 -9.64
N ARG A 68 -25.11 4.61 -10.20
CA ARG A 68 -24.43 3.38 -9.75
C ARG A 68 -23.94 3.51 -8.31
N SER A 69 -23.49 4.71 -7.89
CA SER A 69 -23.23 4.93 -6.47
C SER A 69 -24.50 4.85 -5.63
N GLU A 70 -25.64 5.40 -6.08
CA GLU A 70 -26.90 5.28 -5.34
C GLU A 70 -27.43 3.85 -5.23
N LEU A 71 -27.36 3.06 -6.31
CA LEU A 71 -27.84 1.68 -6.30
C LEU A 71 -26.94 0.75 -5.47
N GLY A 72 -25.66 1.08 -5.34
CA GLY A 72 -24.72 0.41 -4.43
C GLY A 72 -25.05 0.65 -2.95
N ASP A 73 -25.68 1.78 -2.62
CA ASP A 73 -26.05 2.10 -1.24
C ASP A 73 -27.32 1.35 -0.77
N VAL A 74 -28.22 0.94 -1.67
CA VAL A 74 -29.49 0.26 -1.30
C VAL A 74 -29.40 -1.27 -1.24
N ALA A 75 -28.54 -1.88 -2.05
CA ALA A 75 -28.32 -3.34 -2.02
C ALA A 75 -27.57 -3.82 -0.76
N ASN A 76 -26.86 -2.91 -0.08
CA ASN A 76 -26.15 -3.17 1.18
C ASN A 76 -26.96 -2.78 2.43
N ALA A 77 -28.27 -2.50 2.32
CA ALA A 77 -29.11 -2.18 3.48
C ALA A 77 -29.43 -3.40 4.39
N THR A 78 -28.94 -4.60 4.07
CA THR A 78 -28.96 -5.78 4.98
C THR A 78 -27.58 -6.41 5.21
N ALA A 79 -26.53 -5.79 4.71
CA ALA A 79 -25.15 -6.07 5.07
C ALA A 79 -24.41 -4.74 5.06
N ASP A 80 -24.30 -4.15 6.25
CA ASP A 80 -23.40 -3.06 6.61
C ASP A 80 -22.19 -2.99 5.66
N HIS A 81 -22.04 -1.85 4.96
CA HIS A 81 -20.84 -1.22 4.37
C HIS A 81 -21.22 -0.43 3.10
N GLY A 82 -21.42 0.89 3.25
CA GLY A 82 -21.56 1.85 2.15
C GLY A 82 -20.20 2.11 1.47
N THR A 83 -20.23 2.46 0.18
CA THR A 83 -19.01 2.90 -0.52
C THR A 83 -18.75 4.37 -0.19
N ALA A 84 -18.22 4.59 1.01
CA ALA A 84 -17.25 5.66 1.24
C ALA A 84 -16.04 5.43 0.30
N PRO A 85 -15.24 6.44 -0.05
CA PRO A 85 -13.94 6.17 -0.65
C PRO A 85 -13.26 5.11 0.20
N CYS A 86 -12.89 3.99 -0.41
CA CYS A 86 -12.47 2.80 0.31
C CYS A 86 -11.22 3.17 1.11
N SER A 87 -11.42 3.54 2.36
CA SER A 87 -10.35 3.90 3.26
C SER A 87 -9.59 2.60 3.48
N LEU A 88 -8.46 2.43 2.79
CA LEU A 88 -7.66 1.21 2.87
C LEU A 88 -7.45 0.88 4.34
N SER A 89 -7.81 -0.32 4.74
CA SER A 89 -7.60 -0.78 6.10
C SER A 89 -6.10 -0.86 6.39
N GLU A 90 -5.69 -0.77 7.65
CA GLU A 90 -4.28 -0.92 8.03
C GLU A 90 -3.70 -2.27 7.60
N ARG A 91 -4.55 -3.31 7.60
CA ARG A 91 -4.19 -4.64 7.12
C ARG A 91 -3.89 -4.64 5.62
N GLU A 92 -4.78 -4.10 4.80
CA GLU A 92 -4.57 -4.04 3.34
C GLU A 92 -3.38 -3.16 2.97
N ALA A 93 -3.17 -2.05 3.69
CA ALA A 93 -1.99 -1.21 3.53
C ALA A 93 -0.70 -2.00 3.88
N GLY A 94 -0.74 -2.80 4.95
CA GLY A 94 0.32 -3.71 5.34
C GLY A 94 0.65 -4.73 4.26
N GLU A 95 -0.36 -5.42 3.73
CA GLU A 95 -0.24 -6.43 2.66
C GLU A 95 0.40 -5.82 1.40
N ARG A 96 -0.01 -4.60 1.03
CA ARG A 96 0.55 -3.86 -0.11
C ARG A 96 1.99 -3.38 0.12
N ALA A 97 2.40 -3.20 1.36
CA ALA A 97 3.76 -2.78 1.70
C ALA A 97 4.73 -3.97 1.88
N VAL A 98 4.25 -5.22 1.97
CA VAL A 98 5.10 -6.40 2.28
C VAL A 98 6.28 -6.54 1.32
N TRP A 99 6.08 -6.27 0.03
CA TRP A 99 7.15 -6.40 -0.98
C TRP A 99 8.35 -5.50 -0.68
N MET A 100 8.12 -4.35 -0.02
CA MET A 100 9.17 -3.40 0.32
C MET A 100 10.21 -4.01 1.26
N TYR A 101 9.80 -4.87 2.18
CA TYR A 101 10.72 -5.57 3.09
C TYR A 101 11.73 -6.42 2.30
N ALA A 102 11.24 -7.27 1.39
CA ALA A 102 12.08 -8.14 0.57
C ALA A 102 12.98 -7.33 -0.37
N HIS A 103 12.43 -6.28 -0.99
CA HIS A 103 13.19 -5.38 -1.86
C HIS A 103 14.33 -4.68 -1.10
N TRP A 104 14.02 -4.11 0.07
CA TRP A 104 15.00 -3.38 0.89
C TRP A 104 16.13 -4.27 1.40
N LEU A 105 15.80 -5.50 1.82
CA LEU A 105 16.80 -6.49 2.18
C LEU A 105 17.67 -6.86 0.99
N GLY A 106 17.07 -7.08 -0.19
CA GLY A 106 17.79 -7.42 -1.42
C GLY A 106 18.85 -6.38 -1.81
N LEU A 107 18.53 -5.09 -1.65
CA LEU A 107 19.46 -3.99 -1.96
C LEU A 107 20.72 -3.98 -1.09
N HIS A 108 20.63 -4.44 0.16
CA HIS A 108 21.70 -4.30 1.15
C HIS A 108 22.21 -5.64 1.72
N ARG A 109 21.76 -6.78 1.17
CA ARG A 109 22.10 -8.12 1.68
C ARG A 109 23.60 -8.39 1.71
N GLU A 110 24.30 -8.02 0.63
CA GLU A 110 25.74 -8.27 0.48
C GLU A 110 26.57 -7.32 1.35
N ASN A 111 26.08 -6.11 1.58
CA ASN A 111 26.78 -5.06 2.33
C ASN A 111 25.81 -4.32 3.26
N PRO A 112 25.40 -4.91 4.39
CA PRO A 112 24.38 -4.33 5.25
C PRO A 112 24.80 -2.99 5.87
N SER A 113 26.10 -2.76 6.04
CA SER A 113 26.66 -1.50 6.56
C SER A 113 26.56 -0.30 5.60
N GLN A 114 26.25 -0.54 4.32
CA GLN A 114 26.07 0.54 3.34
C GLN A 114 24.68 1.19 3.43
N GLN A 115 23.75 0.58 4.17
CA GLN A 115 22.44 1.13 4.43
C GLN A 115 22.56 2.37 5.33
N ARG A 116 22.67 3.55 4.73
CA ARG A 116 22.80 4.85 5.43
C ARG A 116 21.59 5.75 5.29
N PHE A 117 20.67 5.40 4.40
CA PHE A 117 19.52 6.23 4.06
C PHE A 117 18.47 6.25 5.19
N TRP A 118 18.15 5.08 5.74
CA TRP A 118 17.12 4.91 6.75
C TRP A 118 17.74 4.81 8.15
N SER A 119 17.50 5.83 8.98
CA SER A 119 17.98 5.86 10.36
C SER A 119 16.95 5.24 11.30
N THR A 120 17.25 4.09 11.88
CA THR A 120 16.33 3.32 12.74
C THR A 120 15.86 4.10 13.98
N ASP A 121 16.68 5.04 14.47
CA ASP A 121 16.37 5.87 15.65
C ASP A 121 15.35 6.98 15.34
N LEU A 122 15.33 7.47 14.09
CA LEU A 122 14.45 8.56 13.67
C LEU A 122 13.02 8.07 13.38
N TYR A 123 12.83 6.78 13.15
CA TYR A 123 11.52 6.19 12.87
C TYR A 123 10.46 6.52 13.93
N ARG A 124 10.83 6.51 15.23
CA ARG A 124 9.91 6.84 16.33
C ARG A 124 9.35 8.27 16.25
N HIS A 125 10.05 9.14 15.54
CA HIS A 125 9.74 10.55 15.38
C HIS A 125 9.05 10.84 14.04
N LEU A 126 9.12 9.92 13.08
CA LEU A 126 8.65 10.13 11.71
C LEU A 126 7.16 10.50 11.64
N TRP A 127 6.33 9.75 12.36
CA TRP A 127 4.88 9.94 12.34
C TRP A 127 4.35 10.68 13.57
N ARG A 128 5.24 11.13 14.46
CA ARG A 128 4.85 11.90 15.63
C ARG A 128 4.75 13.35 15.18
N SER A 129 3.62 13.99 15.45
CA SER A 129 3.52 15.44 15.26
C SER A 129 4.70 16.09 15.97
N LEU A 130 5.56 16.77 15.22
CA LEU A 130 6.69 17.57 15.71
C LEU A 130 6.19 18.82 16.47
N GLY A 131 5.05 18.70 17.16
CA GLY A 131 4.56 19.69 18.10
C GLY A 131 5.60 19.83 19.20
N GLY A 132 6.40 20.88 19.11
CA GLY A 132 7.33 21.23 20.17
C GLY A 132 6.53 21.37 21.46
N GLN A 133 7.06 20.81 22.55
CA GLN A 133 6.43 20.99 23.85
C GLN A 133 6.44 22.48 24.15
N ILE A 134 5.24 23.05 24.26
CA ILE A 134 5.02 24.41 24.72
C ILE A 134 5.14 24.35 26.23
N GLU A 135 6.30 24.78 26.73
CA GLU A 135 6.48 24.99 28.17
C GLU A 135 6.13 26.45 28.49
N PRO A 136 5.21 26.69 29.45
CA PRO A 136 4.98 28.03 29.96
C PRO A 136 6.23 28.49 30.71
N ARG A 137 6.86 29.58 30.23
CA ARG A 137 7.97 30.20 30.96
C ARG A 137 7.40 31.05 32.09
N GLU A 138 8.04 31.04 33.26
CA GLU A 138 7.64 31.79 34.48
C GLU A 138 7.55 33.33 34.33
N GLY A 139 7.62 33.87 33.10
CA GLY A 139 7.48 35.30 32.80
C GLY A 139 6.52 35.63 31.66
N GLY A 140 5.56 34.75 31.34
CA GLY A 140 4.52 35.01 30.32
C GLY A 140 4.95 34.78 28.87
N GLY A 141 6.15 34.23 28.63
CA GLY A 141 6.59 33.77 27.32
C GLY A 141 6.33 32.28 27.12
N VAL A 142 6.10 31.85 25.88
CA VAL A 142 6.07 30.44 25.50
C VAL A 142 7.46 30.02 25.02
N ALA A 143 8.04 28.99 25.64
CA ALA A 143 9.26 28.38 25.14
C ALA A 143 8.89 27.09 24.39
N VAL A 144 9.23 27.01 23.10
CA VAL A 144 9.08 25.77 22.31
C VAL A 144 10.35 24.95 22.51
N ARG A 145 10.26 23.84 23.24
CA ARG A 145 11.37 22.89 23.34
C ARG A 145 11.31 21.94 22.15
N THR A 146 12.18 22.16 21.17
CA THR A 146 12.37 21.21 20.07
C THR A 146 13.19 20.03 20.59
N ILE A 147 12.60 18.84 20.58
CA ILE A 147 13.26 17.60 21.04
C ILE A 147 14.34 17.13 20.04
N LEU A 148 14.26 17.60 18.80
CA LEU A 148 15.10 17.18 17.68
C LEU A 148 15.95 18.35 17.17
N SER A 149 17.15 18.05 16.67
CA SER A 149 17.97 19.03 15.96
C SER A 149 17.35 19.35 14.60
N PHE A 150 17.71 20.51 14.03
CA PHE A 150 17.24 20.93 12.71
C PHE A 150 17.55 19.87 11.63
N ALA A 151 18.76 19.33 11.62
CA ALA A 151 19.17 18.28 10.68
C ALA A 151 18.36 16.98 10.84
N GLN A 152 17.98 16.63 12.08
CA GLN A 152 17.11 15.46 12.32
C GLN A 152 15.68 15.71 11.82
N ALA A 153 15.15 16.92 12.01
CA ALA A 153 13.83 17.30 11.51
C ALA A 153 13.77 17.29 9.98
N GLU A 154 14.81 17.83 9.31
CA GLU A 154 14.95 17.79 7.85
C GLU A 154 15.01 16.34 7.36
N LYS A 155 15.82 15.48 8.01
CA LYS A 155 15.90 14.07 7.64
C LYS A 155 14.58 13.34 7.83
N ILE A 156 13.83 13.65 8.88
CA ILE A 156 12.49 13.09 9.10
C ILE A 156 11.53 13.49 7.98
N ALA A 157 11.54 14.76 7.56
CA ALA A 157 10.70 15.24 6.47
C ALA A 157 11.07 14.57 5.13
N GLU A 158 12.37 14.38 4.86
CA GLU A 158 12.85 13.65 3.68
C GLU A 158 12.33 12.20 3.66
N LEU A 159 12.45 11.51 4.80
CA LEU A 159 11.98 10.13 4.94
C LEU A 159 10.45 10.01 4.84
N GLU A 160 9.70 10.98 5.38
CA GLU A 160 8.24 11.04 5.27
C GLU A 160 7.82 11.25 3.81
N ALA A 161 8.41 12.23 3.13
CA ALA A 161 8.14 12.52 1.73
C ALA A 161 8.45 11.30 0.84
N TRP A 162 9.58 10.64 1.08
CA TRP A 162 9.96 9.43 0.36
C TRP A 162 8.93 8.30 0.55
N CYS A 163 8.43 8.09 1.78
CA CYS A 163 7.39 7.09 2.05
C CYS A 163 6.06 7.44 1.36
N ARG A 164 5.70 8.73 1.31
CA ARG A 164 4.47 9.20 0.65
C ARG A 164 4.54 9.01 -0.87
N ASP A 165 5.65 9.38 -1.48
CA ASP A 165 5.88 9.20 -2.93
C ASP A 165 5.82 7.71 -3.34
N HIS A 166 6.41 6.82 -2.55
CA HIS A 166 6.31 5.38 -2.77
C HIS A 166 4.88 4.86 -2.57
N ALA A 167 4.13 5.40 -1.59
CA ALA A 167 2.74 5.03 -1.38
C ALA A 167 1.86 5.44 -2.56
N GLU A 168 2.03 6.66 -3.07
CA GLU A 168 1.32 7.15 -4.26
C GLU A 168 1.63 6.29 -5.49
N THR A 169 2.89 5.94 -5.69
CA THR A 169 3.32 5.04 -6.79
C THR A 169 2.65 3.67 -6.68
N VAL A 170 2.64 3.06 -5.49
CA VAL A 170 1.97 1.76 -5.26
C VAL A 170 0.47 1.87 -5.53
N LEU A 171 -0.18 2.93 -5.06
CA LEU A 171 -1.61 3.13 -5.26
C LEU A 171 -1.97 3.36 -6.73
N ALA A 172 -1.15 4.13 -7.45
CA ALA A 172 -1.30 4.36 -8.89
C ALA A 172 -1.12 3.07 -9.70
N LEU A 173 -0.15 2.23 -9.34
CA LEU A 173 0.07 0.93 -10.00
C LEU A 173 -1.11 -0.04 -9.83
N HIS A 174 -1.88 0.11 -8.75
CA HIS A 174 -3.05 -0.72 -8.46
C HIS A 174 -4.38 -0.11 -8.94
N ASP A 175 -4.35 1.04 -9.61
CA ASP A 175 -5.51 1.77 -10.14
C ASP A 175 -6.57 2.10 -9.05
N ILE A 176 -6.09 2.46 -7.85
CA ILE A 176 -6.96 2.80 -6.71
C ILE A 176 -6.99 4.32 -6.54
N GLU A 177 -8.17 4.92 -6.71
CA GLU A 177 -8.45 6.28 -6.25
C GLU A 177 -8.48 6.29 -4.72
N ALA A 178 -7.32 6.52 -4.11
CA ALA A 178 -7.13 6.50 -2.67
C ALA A 178 -7.17 7.93 -2.10
N ASP A 179 -7.92 8.10 -1.00
CA ASP A 179 -7.90 9.34 -0.22
C ASP A 179 -6.52 9.59 0.41
N GLU A 180 -6.27 10.84 0.81
CA GLU A 180 -5.05 11.22 1.54
C GLU A 180 -4.84 10.38 2.82
N ALA A 181 -5.92 10.00 3.51
CA ALA A 181 -5.84 9.11 4.67
C ALA A 181 -5.35 7.69 4.30
N SER A 182 -5.76 7.18 3.14
CA SER A 182 -5.33 5.88 2.62
C SER A 182 -3.87 5.92 2.19
N THR A 183 -3.44 6.99 1.50
CA THR A 183 -2.04 7.23 1.15
C THR A 183 -1.16 7.27 2.40
N LEU A 184 -1.61 7.96 3.46
CA LEU A 184 -0.89 8.01 4.73
C LEU A 184 -0.74 6.63 5.38
N ARG A 185 -1.78 5.78 5.34
CA ARG A 185 -1.71 4.42 5.90
C ARG A 185 -0.72 3.55 5.14
N VAL A 186 -0.71 3.62 3.81
CA VAL A 186 0.26 2.90 2.98
C VAL A 186 1.68 3.41 3.23
N ALA A 187 1.87 4.73 3.33
CA ALA A 187 3.17 5.33 3.64
C ALA A 187 3.70 4.86 5.01
N LYS A 188 2.82 4.81 6.04
CA LYS A 188 3.15 4.25 7.36
C LYS A 188 3.51 2.77 7.30
N ALA A 189 2.78 1.98 6.52
CA ALA A 189 3.06 0.56 6.34
C ALA A 189 4.42 0.35 5.64
N ILE A 190 4.73 1.12 4.59
CA ILE A 190 6.03 1.13 3.91
C ILE A 190 7.14 1.45 4.90
N ALA A 191 6.99 2.53 5.68
CA ALA A 191 7.95 2.92 6.71
C ALA A 191 8.19 1.80 7.74
N ALA A 192 7.13 1.10 8.18
CA ALA A 192 7.25 -0.01 9.12
C ALA A 192 8.02 -1.21 8.52
N GLN A 193 7.80 -1.52 7.23
CA GLN A 193 8.52 -2.60 6.55
C GLN A 193 10.00 -2.25 6.33
N VAL A 194 10.30 -1.01 5.93
CA VAL A 194 11.69 -0.52 5.78
C VAL A 194 12.40 -0.49 7.14
N GLN A 195 11.71 -0.08 8.21
CA GLN A 195 12.24 -0.14 9.57
C GLN A 195 12.60 -1.58 9.95
N ARG A 196 11.69 -2.53 9.72
CA ARG A 196 11.94 -3.95 10.02
C ARG A 196 13.13 -4.48 9.24
N ALA A 197 13.20 -4.20 7.94
CA ALA A 197 14.32 -4.61 7.09
C ALA A 197 15.65 -4.00 7.56
N SER A 198 15.65 -2.71 7.91
CA SER A 198 16.85 -2.02 8.39
C SER A 198 17.34 -2.55 9.74
N LEU A 199 16.44 -2.92 10.64
CA LEU A 199 16.80 -3.59 11.89
C LEU A 199 17.40 -4.98 11.65
N THR A 200 16.84 -5.76 10.72
CA THR A 200 17.41 -7.05 10.29
C THR A 200 18.81 -6.86 9.71
N LEU A 201 19.02 -5.90 8.82
CA LEU A 201 20.34 -5.59 8.25
C LEU A 201 21.34 -5.17 9.34
N ALA A 202 20.91 -4.36 10.31
CA ALA A 202 21.75 -3.97 11.43
C ALA A 202 22.16 -5.17 12.31
N ALA A 203 21.27 -6.15 12.49
CA ALA A 203 21.59 -7.40 13.19
C ALA A 203 22.60 -8.25 12.39
N LEU A 204 22.38 -8.41 11.09
CA LEU A 204 23.30 -9.12 10.19
C LEU A 204 24.69 -8.47 10.16
N ALA A 205 24.75 -7.13 10.15
CA ALA A 205 26.01 -6.39 10.21
C ALA A 205 26.80 -6.64 11.50
N ARG A 206 26.11 -6.98 12.60
CA ARG A 206 26.73 -7.37 13.89
C ARG A 206 27.08 -8.87 13.95
N GLY A 207 26.73 -9.65 12.92
CA GLY A 207 26.95 -11.10 12.89
C GLY A 207 25.90 -11.92 13.64
N GLU A 208 24.75 -11.33 13.99
CA GLU A 208 23.62 -12.07 14.56
C GLU A 208 22.97 -12.95 13.47
N PRO A 209 22.51 -14.17 13.80
CA PRO A 209 21.86 -15.04 12.83
C PRO A 209 20.57 -14.40 12.32
N ASP A 210 20.27 -14.60 11.03
CA ASP A 210 19.06 -14.10 10.39
C ASP A 210 17.83 -14.73 11.06
N ALA A 211 17.25 -14.01 12.01
CA ALA A 211 15.90 -14.28 12.48
C ALA A 211 14.96 -13.82 11.37
N GLY A 212 14.81 -14.65 10.34
CA GLY A 212 13.88 -14.44 9.24
C GLY A 212 12.49 -14.07 9.77
N PRO A 213 11.62 -13.46 8.94
CA PRO A 213 10.36 -12.93 9.42
C PRO A 213 9.60 -14.03 10.13
N ALA A 214 9.39 -13.84 11.44
CA ALA A 214 8.75 -14.80 12.34
C ALA A 214 7.45 -15.31 11.72
N THR A 215 7.56 -16.42 11.00
CA THR A 215 6.47 -17.33 10.77
C THR A 215 6.20 -17.87 12.16
N ALA A 216 4.95 -17.80 12.61
CA ALA A 216 4.52 -18.37 13.88
C ALA A 216 5.22 -19.72 14.10
N PRO A 217 5.64 -20.06 15.33
CA PRO A 217 6.22 -21.37 15.58
C PRO A 217 5.11 -22.40 15.31
N GLY A 218 5.06 -22.90 14.08
CA GLY A 218 4.42 -24.16 13.76
C GLY A 218 5.10 -25.15 14.68
N ALA A 219 4.31 -25.68 15.62
CA ALA A 219 4.72 -26.58 16.68
C ALA A 219 5.89 -27.47 16.22
N THR A 220 7.09 -27.17 16.71
CA THR A 220 8.19 -28.12 16.68
C THR A 220 7.70 -29.32 17.48
N PRO A 221 7.53 -30.52 16.88
CA PRO A 221 7.39 -31.69 17.71
C PRO A 221 8.67 -31.78 18.52
N THR A 222 8.53 -31.81 19.84
CA THR A 222 9.59 -31.91 20.82
C THR A 222 10.41 -33.16 20.54
N ALA A 223 11.46 -33.02 19.72
CA ALA A 223 12.47 -34.06 19.57
C ALA A 223 13.29 -34.04 20.87
N ARG A 224 12.91 -34.94 21.76
CA ARG A 224 13.64 -35.36 22.97
C ARG A 224 15.14 -35.42 22.65
N PRO A 225 16.04 -34.88 23.50
CA PRO A 225 17.47 -34.94 23.25
C PRO A 225 17.89 -36.41 23.20
N ALA A 226 18.31 -36.87 22.02
CA ALA A 226 18.95 -38.17 21.89
C ALA A 226 20.26 -38.13 22.68
N LYS A 227 20.42 -39.11 23.56
CA LYS A 227 21.61 -39.34 24.38
C LYS A 227 22.84 -39.39 23.48
N GLY A 228 23.97 -38.89 24.00
CA GLY A 228 25.23 -38.77 23.27
C GLY A 228 25.56 -40.03 22.48
N SER A 229 25.56 -39.89 21.16
CA SER A 229 25.86 -40.95 20.23
C SER A 229 27.36 -41.23 20.26
N GLY A 230 27.72 -42.45 20.66
CA GLY A 230 29.07 -42.95 20.48
C GLY A 230 29.43 -42.97 18.99
N LEU A 231 30.72 -42.89 18.66
CA LEU A 231 31.20 -42.87 17.28
C LEU A 231 30.63 -44.03 16.42
N ILE A 232 30.37 -45.18 17.06
CA ILE A 232 29.76 -46.36 16.43
C ILE A 232 28.30 -46.08 15.98
N GLU A 233 27.51 -45.37 16.78
CA GLU A 233 26.12 -45.04 16.42
C GLU A 233 26.05 -44.03 15.26
N LEU A 234 27.02 -43.11 15.19
CA LEU A 234 27.16 -42.18 14.08
C LEU A 234 27.51 -42.89 12.77
N VAL A 235 28.37 -43.91 12.84
CA VAL A 235 28.78 -44.71 11.68
C VAL A 235 27.63 -45.59 11.20
N GLU A 236 26.83 -46.17 12.11
CA GLU A 236 25.61 -46.92 11.76
C GLU A 236 24.55 -46.02 11.12
N ALA A 237 24.31 -44.83 11.68
CA ALA A 237 23.37 -43.86 11.10
C ALA A 237 23.82 -43.38 9.72
N TRP A 238 25.12 -43.16 9.53
CA TRP A 238 25.69 -42.83 8.22
C TRP A 238 25.54 -43.99 7.22
N TRP A 239 25.71 -45.24 7.67
CA TRP A 239 25.54 -46.40 6.79
C TRP A 239 24.09 -46.59 6.34
N GLN A 240 23.10 -46.41 7.23
CA GLN A 240 21.69 -46.48 6.83
C GLN A 240 21.33 -45.48 5.73
N GLU A 241 21.99 -44.32 5.71
CA GLU A 241 21.82 -43.33 4.65
C GLU A 241 22.56 -43.74 3.36
N ALA A 242 23.75 -44.35 3.46
CA ALA A 242 24.50 -44.87 2.32
C ALA A 242 23.79 -46.04 1.61
N GLU A 243 23.10 -46.89 2.35
CA GLU A 243 22.34 -48.03 1.83
C GLU A 243 21.15 -47.56 0.96
N ARG A 244 20.48 -46.46 1.36
CA ARG A 244 19.45 -45.80 0.55
C ARG A 244 19.97 -45.25 -0.77
N THR A 245 21.27 -44.91 -0.84
CA THR A 245 21.92 -44.46 -2.07
C THR A 245 22.46 -45.60 -2.94
N GLY A 246 22.17 -46.86 -2.59
CA GLY A 246 22.49 -48.04 -3.40
C GLY A 246 23.94 -48.51 -3.32
N LYS A 247 24.65 -48.22 -2.21
CA LYS A 247 25.99 -48.74 -1.97
C LYS A 247 25.95 -50.18 -1.45
N SER A 248 26.87 -51.03 -1.91
CA SER A 248 26.89 -52.48 -1.63
C SER A 248 27.39 -52.83 -0.22
N ASP A 249 26.83 -53.90 0.35
CA ASP A 249 27.15 -54.40 1.71
C ASP A 249 28.64 -54.76 1.94
N SER A 250 29.40 -55.15 0.91
CA SER A 250 30.83 -55.46 1.07
C SER A 250 31.67 -54.26 1.55
N THR A 251 31.17 -53.05 1.26
CA THR A 251 31.79 -51.80 1.71
C THR A 251 31.55 -51.58 3.20
N ARG A 252 30.39 -52.02 3.74
CA ARG A 252 30.07 -51.95 5.17
C ARG A 252 31.06 -52.72 6.00
N GLU A 253 31.28 -53.98 5.64
CA GLU A 253 32.16 -54.90 6.37
C GLU A 253 33.61 -54.41 6.41
N SER A 254 34.07 -53.74 5.34
CA SER A 254 35.40 -53.11 5.31
C SER A 254 35.53 -51.97 6.32
N TYR A 255 34.50 -51.12 6.47
CA TYR A 255 34.54 -49.99 7.40
C TYR A 255 34.30 -50.40 8.87
N THR A 256 33.42 -51.38 9.11
CA THR A 256 33.20 -51.89 10.47
C THR A 256 34.46 -52.57 11.00
N ASN A 257 35.21 -53.27 10.14
CA ASN A 257 36.48 -53.88 10.53
C ASN A 257 37.61 -52.87 10.75
N SER A 258 37.56 -51.67 10.16
CA SER A 258 38.60 -50.64 10.37
C SER A 258 38.42 -49.83 11.66
N ILE A 259 37.22 -49.88 12.27
CA ILE A 259 36.88 -49.13 13.48
C ILE A 259 36.98 -50.01 14.75
N ARG A 260 37.12 -51.33 14.59
CA ARG A 260 37.33 -52.30 15.68
C ARG A 260 38.79 -52.40 16.07
#